data_AF-A0A937NAY2-F1
#
_entry.id   AF-A0A937NAY2-F1
#
_cell.length_a   1.000
_cell.length_b   1.000
_cell.length_c   1.000
_cell.angle_alpha   90.00
_cell.angle_beta   90.00
_cell.angle_gamma   90.00
#
_symmetry.space_group_name_H-M   'P 1'
#
loop_
_entity.id
_entity.type
_entity.pdbx_description
1 polymer ?
#
loop_
_entity_poly.entity_id
_entity_poly.type
_entity_poly.pdbx_seq_one_letter_code
_entity_poly.pdbx_strand_id
1 'polypeptide(L)'
;MRRIHCFVTLGVWLAVSTGAAQEATTGSNSIPSQGQTAILTAGQLEADWLLENAVRGIPVARTGSVTAEEDAAGGCDGIMNGKWGFHTALEDDPWWQIDLKRSMRLDQIHVYNRCDHTAGRASRLAILVSGDGNEWEQVYQHDGTVFYGHTDGKPLVVDLAGTTARYVRIQLPGKTCLHLDEVEVYEVGFYTETNRSVESDLATQSSTCEYSTRSLPAHNSGPPILPTTKRVEGYATSVAIQRGLLLAGDLMQRGVDVGAEVKTLQKVAQQLRQPTDMPDHDRRQLYFQVRRAIRNMSLSNPLLDFDDLLFVKRHPSAYAHMSDQYYGWWSRPGGGLYILEDFRTDHPNLRCLTLDLPPGNILRPDISHDARKVLFSYAKFYPGLHGEKNKLDKGNIPEDAF
;
A
#
# COMPACT_ATOMS: atom_id res chain seq x y z
N MET A 1 -4.04 -33.94 -18.68
CA MET A 1 -4.35 -33.88 -17.23
C MET A 1 -3.66 -32.67 -16.64
N ARG A 2 -4.41 -31.72 -16.05
CA ARG A 2 -4.04 -30.60 -15.12
C ARG A 2 -2.88 -29.69 -15.58
N ARG A 3 -3.03 -28.36 -15.58
CA ARG A 3 -3.22 -27.53 -14.39
C ARG A 3 -4.04 -26.27 -14.68
N ILE A 4 -5.13 -26.12 -13.94
CA ILE A 4 -5.83 -24.86 -13.68
C ILE A 4 -4.91 -24.06 -12.76
N HIS A 5 -4.53 -22.83 -13.14
CA HIS A 5 -3.92 -21.88 -12.23
C HIS A 5 -4.96 -20.79 -11.92
N CYS A 6 -5.49 -20.81 -10.69
CA CYS A 6 -6.17 -19.67 -10.10
C CYS A 6 -5.18 -18.52 -10.01
N PHE A 7 -5.45 -17.40 -10.68
CA PHE A 7 -4.73 -16.16 -10.43
C PHE A 7 -5.41 -15.38 -9.31
N VAL A 8 -4.60 -15.06 -8.32
CA VAL A 8 -4.85 -14.12 -7.23
C VAL A 8 -4.99 -12.72 -7.84
N THR A 9 -5.98 -11.97 -7.36
CA THR A 9 -6.27 -10.57 -7.71
C THR A 9 -5.02 -9.68 -7.58
N LEU A 10 -4.46 -9.23 -8.72
CA LEU A 10 -3.63 -8.03 -8.77
C LEU A 10 -4.55 -6.81 -8.87
N GLY A 11 -4.58 -5.99 -7.81
CA GLY A 11 -5.21 -4.68 -7.85
C GLY A 11 -4.34 -3.70 -8.64
N VAL A 12 -4.70 -3.44 -9.90
CA VAL A 12 -4.19 -2.30 -10.67
C VAL A 12 -5.18 -1.16 -10.54
N TRP A 13 -4.78 -0.07 -9.89
CA TRP A 13 -5.53 1.18 -9.88
C TRP A 13 -5.19 1.98 -11.14
N LEU A 14 -6.09 2.02 -12.11
CA LEU A 14 -6.05 3.02 -13.19
C LEU A 14 -6.84 4.25 -12.74
N ALA A 15 -6.18 5.40 -12.58
CA ALA A 15 -6.85 6.69 -12.45
C ALA A 15 -7.32 7.15 -13.84
N VAL A 16 -8.63 7.36 -14.02
CA VAL A 16 -9.17 8.08 -15.18
C VAL A 16 -9.80 9.37 -14.67
N SER A 17 -9.32 10.50 -15.16
CA SER A 17 -9.84 11.83 -14.84
C SER A 17 -11.29 12.01 -15.30
N THR A 18 -12.10 12.60 -14.43
CA THR A 18 -13.46 13.04 -14.73
C THR A 18 -13.41 14.32 -15.56
N GLY A 19 -13.71 14.21 -16.86
CA GLY A 19 -14.14 15.36 -17.66
C GLY A 19 -15.55 15.77 -17.24
N ALA A 20 -15.74 17.03 -16.87
CA ALA A 20 -17.02 17.59 -16.47
C ALA A 20 -18.05 17.44 -17.59
N ALA A 21 -19.21 16.87 -17.27
CA ALA A 21 -20.38 16.87 -18.13
C ALA A 21 -20.93 18.30 -18.24
N GLN A 22 -21.05 18.80 -19.46
CA GLN A 22 -21.77 20.04 -19.77
C GLN A 22 -23.07 19.68 -20.49
N GLU A 23 -24.13 20.40 -20.12
CA GLU A 23 -25.54 20.12 -20.41
C GLU A 23 -25.87 19.93 -21.90
N ALA A 24 -26.86 19.06 -22.12
CA ALA A 24 -27.41 18.76 -23.43
C ALA A 24 -28.18 19.94 -24.03
N THR A 25 -27.79 20.35 -25.23
CA THR A 25 -28.68 21.05 -26.17
C THR A 25 -28.82 20.24 -27.45
N THR A 26 -30.08 20.03 -27.83
CA THR A 26 -30.59 19.30 -28.99
C THR A 26 -30.02 19.77 -30.32
N GLY A 27 -29.63 18.84 -31.19
CA GLY A 27 -29.36 19.10 -32.61
C GLY A 27 -28.83 17.85 -33.31
N SER A 28 -29.58 17.32 -34.28
CA SER A 28 -29.13 16.23 -35.13
C SER A 28 -27.90 16.65 -35.94
N ASN A 29 -26.85 15.84 -35.94
CA ASN A 29 -25.94 15.74 -37.07
C ASN A 29 -25.11 14.45 -36.98
N SER A 30 -24.98 13.81 -38.14
CA SER A 30 -24.11 12.69 -38.50
C SER A 30 -22.96 12.40 -37.53
N ILE A 31 -22.88 11.14 -37.09
CA ILE A 31 -21.74 10.58 -36.35
C ILE A 31 -20.47 10.80 -37.18
N PRO A 32 -19.52 11.64 -36.74
CA PRO A 32 -18.21 11.67 -37.35
C PRO A 32 -17.51 10.37 -36.97
N SER A 33 -16.89 9.69 -37.93
CA SER A 33 -15.90 8.66 -37.65
C SER A 33 -14.78 9.29 -36.83
N GLN A 34 -14.85 9.16 -35.50
CA GLN A 34 -13.86 9.72 -34.60
C GLN A 34 -12.53 9.03 -34.84
N GLY A 35 -11.53 9.82 -35.27
CA GLY A 35 -10.15 9.39 -35.29
C GLY A 35 -9.75 8.88 -33.91
N GLN A 36 -9.22 7.65 -33.88
CA GLN A 36 -8.71 6.99 -32.69
C GLN A 36 -7.69 7.88 -31.99
N THR A 37 -8.12 8.55 -30.92
CA THR A 37 -7.18 9.20 -30.00
C THR A 37 -6.61 8.10 -29.13
N ALA A 38 -5.28 7.97 -29.07
CA ALA A 38 -4.64 6.99 -28.19
C ALA A 38 -5.21 7.12 -26.77
N ILE A 39 -5.76 6.03 -26.23
CA ILE A 39 -6.44 6.04 -24.92
C ILE A 39 -5.50 6.41 -23.77
N LEU A 40 -4.19 6.25 -23.98
CA LEU A 40 -3.14 6.65 -23.05
C LEU A 40 -2.03 7.38 -23.81
N THR A 41 -1.85 8.66 -23.52
CA THR A 41 -0.70 9.44 -24.01
C THR A 41 0.54 9.17 -23.15
N ALA A 42 1.74 9.40 -23.71
CA ALA A 42 2.98 9.33 -22.94
C ALA A 42 2.94 10.24 -21.70
N GLY A 43 2.32 11.42 -21.80
CA GLY A 43 2.14 12.33 -20.67
C GLY A 43 1.22 11.79 -19.58
N GLN A 44 0.17 11.02 -19.94
CA GLN A 44 -0.69 10.36 -18.96
C GLN A 44 0.03 9.22 -18.24
N LEU A 45 0.86 8.44 -18.94
CA LEU A 45 1.70 7.40 -18.32
C LEU A 45 2.71 8.01 -17.35
N GLU A 46 3.36 9.09 -17.75
CA GLU A 46 4.30 9.82 -16.88
C GLU A 46 3.59 10.42 -15.67
N ALA A 47 2.39 10.98 -15.84
CA ALA A 47 1.58 11.47 -14.73
C ALA A 47 1.18 10.36 -13.75
N ASP A 48 0.81 9.18 -14.26
CA ASP A 48 0.50 8.00 -13.44
C ASP A 48 1.73 7.52 -12.65
N TRP A 49 2.92 7.47 -13.26
CA TRP A 49 4.14 7.12 -12.54
C TRP A 49 4.51 8.15 -11.47
N LEU A 50 4.29 9.44 -11.73
CA LEU A 50 4.48 10.48 -10.71
C LEU A 50 3.47 10.34 -9.57
N LEU A 51 2.23 9.97 -9.88
CA LEU A 51 1.22 9.68 -8.86
C LEU A 51 1.65 8.46 -8.05
N GLU A 52 2.04 7.35 -8.68
CA GLU A 52 2.56 6.17 -7.99
C GLU A 52 3.76 6.54 -7.09
N ASN A 53 4.70 7.33 -7.59
CA ASN A 53 5.85 7.81 -6.83
C ASN A 53 5.43 8.65 -5.60
N ALA A 54 4.43 9.51 -5.76
CA ALA A 54 3.91 10.35 -4.68
C ALA A 54 3.11 9.56 -3.64
N VAL A 55 2.37 8.51 -4.05
CA VAL A 55 1.49 7.72 -3.16
C VAL A 55 2.23 6.57 -2.48
N ARG A 56 3.10 5.88 -3.22
CA ARG A 56 3.88 4.75 -2.69
C ARG A 56 5.20 5.18 -2.07
N GLY A 57 5.62 6.43 -2.33
CA GLY A 57 6.82 7.05 -1.77
C GLY A 57 8.12 6.41 -2.24
N ILE A 58 9.21 7.13 -1.96
CA ILE A 58 10.57 6.62 -2.02
C ILE A 58 10.89 6.07 -0.62
N PRO A 59 11.23 4.78 -0.44
CA PRO A 59 12.24 4.44 0.55
C PRO A 59 13.52 5.07 0.03
N VAL A 60 13.84 6.29 0.48
CA VAL A 60 15.10 6.92 0.10
C VAL A 60 16.18 5.93 0.51
N ALA A 61 16.98 5.46 -0.45
CA ALA A 61 18.24 4.82 -0.14
C ALA A 61 19.12 5.92 0.46
N ARG A 62 18.91 6.22 1.74
CA ARG A 62 19.70 7.23 2.43
C ARG A 62 21.08 6.61 2.57
N THR A 63 22.04 7.23 1.92
CA THR A 63 23.46 6.92 2.07
C THR A 63 23.89 7.39 3.45
N GLY A 64 24.55 6.52 4.22
CA GLY A 64 24.97 6.79 5.60
C GLY A 64 24.59 5.65 6.55
N SER A 65 25.12 5.69 7.76
CA SER A 65 24.67 4.81 8.85
C SER A 65 23.17 4.98 9.09
N VAL A 66 22.50 3.91 9.51
CA VAL A 66 21.11 3.96 9.98
C VAL A 66 21.07 4.90 11.19
N THR A 67 20.11 5.83 11.24
CA THR A 67 19.90 6.68 12.43
C THR A 67 19.04 5.95 13.46
N ALA A 68 19.06 6.42 14.70
CA ALA A 68 18.23 5.86 15.77
C ALA A 68 16.74 5.87 15.42
N GLU A 69 16.24 6.94 14.82
CA GLU A 69 14.84 7.09 14.41
C GLU A 69 14.45 6.12 13.29
N GLU A 70 15.37 5.85 12.36
CA GLU A 70 15.11 4.97 11.22
C GLU A 70 15.01 3.49 11.63
N ASP A 71 15.81 3.07 12.60
CA ASP A 71 15.74 1.72 13.17
C ASP A 71 14.55 1.60 14.11
N ALA A 72 14.40 2.57 15.03
CA ALA A 72 13.34 2.59 16.02
C ALA A 72 11.93 2.58 15.40
N ALA A 73 11.74 3.15 14.21
CA ALA A 73 10.47 3.11 13.50
C ALA A 73 9.94 1.68 13.28
N GLY A 74 10.82 0.67 13.21
CA GLY A 74 10.40 -0.73 13.04
C GLY A 74 9.80 -1.34 14.29
N GLY A 75 9.97 -0.72 15.47
CA GLY A 75 9.26 -1.13 16.69
C GLY A 75 7.82 -0.61 16.77
N CYS A 76 7.35 0.11 15.76
CA CYS A 76 5.97 0.61 15.65
C CYS A 76 5.52 0.67 14.17
N ASP A 77 5.93 -0.32 13.36
CA ASP A 77 5.65 -0.35 11.91
C ASP A 77 4.45 -1.25 11.52
N GLY A 78 3.81 -1.88 12.51
CA GLY A 78 2.69 -2.80 12.34
C GLY A 78 3.09 -4.21 11.90
N ILE A 79 4.38 -4.56 11.89
CA ILE A 79 4.87 -5.86 11.44
C ILE A 79 5.28 -6.74 12.64
N MET A 80 4.36 -7.59 13.10
CA MET A 80 4.65 -8.59 14.15
C MET A 80 4.99 -9.93 13.49
N ASN A 81 6.27 -10.19 13.22
CA ASN A 81 6.71 -11.41 12.53
C ASN A 81 7.65 -12.30 13.37
N GLY A 82 7.86 -11.95 14.64
CA GLY A 82 8.71 -12.65 15.60
C GLY A 82 10.20 -12.40 15.41
N LYS A 83 10.60 -11.48 14.54
CA LYS A 83 11.99 -10.99 14.44
C LYS A 83 12.14 -9.75 15.32
N TRP A 84 13.12 -8.90 15.03
CA TRP A 84 13.24 -7.59 15.66
C TRP A 84 12.87 -6.52 14.64
N GLY A 85 12.08 -5.54 15.07
CA GLY A 85 11.79 -4.31 14.34
C GLY A 85 12.92 -3.28 14.49
N PHE A 86 13.65 -3.31 15.61
CA PHE A 86 14.80 -2.44 15.88
C PHE A 86 15.86 -3.15 16.75
N HIS A 87 17.09 -2.61 16.80
CA HIS A 87 18.17 -3.17 17.63
C HIS A 87 19.19 -2.12 18.09
N THR A 88 19.31 -1.91 19.41
CA THR A 88 20.35 -1.02 19.97
C THR A 88 21.73 -1.67 19.98
N ALA A 89 22.79 -0.88 20.20
CA ALA A 89 24.11 -1.41 20.51
C ALA A 89 24.15 -2.10 21.88
N LEU A 90 25.27 -2.76 22.18
CA LEU A 90 25.57 -3.24 23.53
C LEU A 90 26.03 -2.07 24.39
N GLU A 91 25.16 -1.60 25.27
CA GLU A 91 25.36 -0.40 26.08
C GLU A 91 24.70 -0.56 27.46
N ASP A 92 24.95 0.40 28.35
CA ASP A 92 24.31 0.45 29.65
C ASP A 92 22.92 1.07 29.52
N ASP A 93 21.91 0.39 30.07
CA ASP A 93 20.52 0.84 30.15
C ASP A 93 19.87 1.23 28.79
N PRO A 94 19.99 0.42 27.72
CA PRO A 94 19.48 0.74 26.39
C PRO A 94 17.97 0.95 26.38
N TRP A 95 17.49 1.86 25.53
CA TRP A 95 16.08 2.21 25.46
C TRP A 95 15.57 2.47 24.04
N TRP A 96 14.27 2.25 23.86
CA TRP A 96 13.45 2.64 22.72
C TRP A 96 12.31 3.53 23.21
N GLN A 97 11.94 4.55 22.44
CA GLN A 97 10.96 5.55 22.84
C GLN A 97 10.07 5.96 21.68
N ILE A 98 8.80 6.25 21.97
CA ILE A 98 7.84 6.83 21.02
C ILE A 98 7.23 8.12 21.57
N ASP A 99 7.15 9.14 20.70
CA ASP A 99 6.38 10.38 20.93
C ASP A 99 4.96 10.20 20.37
N LEU A 100 3.96 10.17 21.24
CA LEU A 100 2.54 10.02 20.88
C LEU A 100 1.91 11.30 20.29
N LYS A 101 2.72 12.34 20.02
CA LYS A 101 2.37 13.67 19.46
C LYS A 101 1.56 14.57 20.39
N ARG A 102 0.74 14.00 21.26
CA ARG A 102 -0.05 14.70 22.27
C ARG A 102 -0.06 13.93 23.58
N SER A 103 -0.24 14.66 24.68
CA SER A 103 -0.51 14.03 25.97
C SER A 103 -1.91 13.40 25.96
N MET A 104 -2.01 12.14 26.37
CA MET A 104 -3.26 11.37 26.36
C MET A 104 -3.29 10.36 27.51
N ARG A 105 -4.50 9.87 27.84
CA ARG A 105 -4.69 8.84 28.86
C ARG A 105 -4.45 7.46 28.25
N LEU A 106 -3.43 6.76 28.71
CA LEU A 106 -3.04 5.46 28.19
C LEU A 106 -3.80 4.33 28.90
N ASP A 107 -4.31 3.40 28.11
CA ASP A 107 -5.01 2.19 28.56
C ASP A 107 -4.01 1.06 28.77
N GLN A 108 -3.40 0.60 27.67
CA GLN A 108 -2.49 -0.53 27.68
C GLN A 108 -1.29 -0.30 26.75
N ILE A 109 -0.20 -1.00 27.03
CA ILE A 109 0.93 -1.19 26.11
C ILE A 109 1.07 -2.68 25.84
N HIS A 110 1.13 -3.05 24.56
CA HIS A 110 1.39 -4.42 24.12
C HIS A 110 2.80 -4.48 23.54
N VAL A 111 3.62 -5.37 24.06
CA VAL A 111 5.02 -5.54 23.65
C VAL A 111 5.18 -6.92 23.03
N TYR A 112 5.55 -6.95 21.76
CA TYR A 112 5.88 -8.16 21.02
C TYR A 112 7.39 -8.36 21.03
N ASN A 113 7.84 -9.49 21.57
CA ASN A 113 9.25 -9.81 21.64
C ASN A 113 9.73 -10.57 20.41
N ARG A 114 11.05 -10.55 20.21
CA ARG A 114 11.74 -11.45 19.29
C ARG A 114 11.52 -12.90 19.74
N CYS A 115 11.26 -13.78 18.78
CA CYS A 115 10.79 -15.15 19.04
C CYS A 115 11.84 -16.25 18.82
N ASP A 116 13.12 -15.90 18.79
CA ASP A 116 14.22 -16.87 18.71
C ASP A 116 14.90 -17.10 20.07
N HIS A 117 16.06 -17.76 20.06
CA HIS A 117 16.83 -18.11 21.27
C HIS A 117 17.32 -16.89 22.09
N THR A 118 17.12 -15.66 21.61
CA THR A 118 17.50 -14.42 22.32
C THR A 118 16.35 -13.78 23.10
N ALA A 119 15.13 -14.32 23.04
CA ALA A 119 13.92 -13.77 23.68
C ALA A 119 14.09 -13.42 25.16
N GLY A 120 14.87 -14.22 25.90
CA GLY A 120 15.12 -13.99 27.33
C GLY A 120 15.84 -12.68 27.67
N ARG A 121 16.40 -11.97 26.68
CA ARG A 121 17.05 -10.66 26.89
C ARG A 121 16.08 -9.57 27.36
N ALA A 122 14.83 -9.61 26.89
CA ALA A 122 13.80 -8.63 27.26
C ALA A 122 13.12 -8.93 28.61
N SER A 123 13.50 -10.01 29.30
CA SER A 123 12.83 -10.53 30.51
C SER A 123 12.79 -9.56 31.70
N ARG A 124 13.62 -8.51 31.71
CA ARG A 124 13.69 -7.50 32.78
C ARG A 124 13.37 -6.09 32.30
N LEU A 125 12.67 -5.94 31.17
CA LEU A 125 12.32 -4.62 30.66
C LEU A 125 11.55 -3.80 31.69
N ALA A 126 11.77 -2.49 31.67
CA ALA A 126 11.00 -1.48 32.36
C ALA A 126 10.27 -0.63 31.34
N ILE A 127 9.07 -0.18 31.68
CA ILE A 127 8.33 0.82 30.89
C ILE A 127 8.25 2.10 31.71
N LEU A 128 8.68 3.20 31.09
CA LEU A 128 8.62 4.53 31.64
C LEU A 128 7.73 5.41 30.77
N VAL A 129 7.09 6.40 31.39
CA VAL A 129 6.25 7.38 30.70
C VAL A 129 6.68 8.80 31.08
N SER A 130 6.40 9.75 30.19
CA SER A 130 6.71 11.16 30.43
C SER A 130 5.71 12.09 29.73
N GLY A 131 5.44 13.25 30.33
CA GLY A 131 4.69 14.33 29.70
C GLY A 131 5.53 15.23 28.80
N ASP A 132 6.83 15.36 29.09
CA ASP A 132 7.73 16.36 28.50
C ASP A 132 8.99 15.77 27.83
N GLY A 133 9.25 14.48 28.04
CA GLY A 133 10.42 13.76 27.53
C GLY A 133 11.66 13.87 28.40
N ASN A 134 11.61 14.60 29.53
CA ASN A 134 12.74 14.82 30.43
C ASN A 134 12.52 14.15 31.79
N GLU A 135 11.34 14.31 32.38
CA GLU A 135 10.98 13.68 33.65
C GLU A 135 10.27 12.36 33.38
N TRP A 136 10.81 11.26 33.91
CA TRP A 136 10.34 9.91 33.61
C TRP A 136 9.80 9.23 34.87
N GLU A 137 8.60 8.67 34.75
CA GLU A 137 7.99 7.82 35.77
C GLU A 137 8.01 6.38 35.28
N GLN A 138 8.56 5.47 36.09
CA GLN A 138 8.50 4.04 35.80
C GLN A 138 7.13 3.49 36.20
N VAL A 139 6.37 3.03 35.21
CA VAL A 139 5.01 2.49 35.40
C VAL A 139 4.97 0.97 35.43
N TYR A 140 6.04 0.31 34.95
CA TYR A 140 6.12 -1.14 34.93
C TYR A 140 7.55 -1.66 34.99
N GLN A 141 7.72 -2.82 35.62
CA GLN A 141 8.95 -3.61 35.67
C GLN A 141 8.59 -5.07 35.45
N HIS A 142 9.15 -5.69 34.41
CA HIS A 142 8.93 -7.11 34.16
C HIS A 142 9.67 -7.99 35.16
N ASP A 143 9.11 -9.17 35.44
CA ASP A 143 9.43 -10.04 36.57
C ASP A 143 10.62 -10.99 36.33
N GLY A 144 11.21 -10.97 35.14
CA GLY A 144 12.29 -11.88 34.76
C GLY A 144 11.83 -13.11 33.98
N THR A 145 10.54 -13.29 33.73
CA THR A 145 10.04 -14.38 32.88
C THR A 145 10.29 -14.10 31.39
N VAL A 146 10.33 -15.16 30.59
CA VAL A 146 10.45 -15.02 29.13
C VAL A 146 9.04 -14.91 28.54
N PHE A 147 8.85 -13.93 27.66
CA PHE A 147 7.61 -13.75 26.90
C PHE A 147 7.93 -13.66 25.40
N TYR A 148 6.92 -13.95 24.58
CA TYR A 148 7.00 -13.90 23.13
C TYR A 148 6.00 -12.87 22.57
N GLY A 149 5.02 -13.28 21.78
CA GLY A 149 4.17 -12.36 21.02
C GLY A 149 3.70 -13.03 19.74
N HIS A 150 4.57 -13.09 18.73
CA HIS A 150 4.20 -13.62 17.41
C HIS A 150 3.94 -15.14 17.42
N THR A 151 4.87 -15.93 17.96
CA THR A 151 4.82 -17.39 17.83
C THR A 151 3.77 -18.07 18.69
N ASP A 152 3.36 -17.44 19.79
CA ASP A 152 2.35 -17.94 20.73
C ASP A 152 1.07 -17.11 20.77
N GLY A 153 1.03 -15.98 20.05
CA GLY A 153 -0.08 -15.03 20.03
C GLY A 153 -0.26 -14.29 21.36
N LYS A 154 0.78 -14.21 22.20
CA LYS A 154 0.70 -13.67 23.57
C LYS A 154 1.77 -12.60 23.79
N PRO A 155 1.54 -11.35 23.34
CA PRO A 155 2.43 -10.26 23.70
C PRO A 155 2.40 -10.00 25.21
N LEU A 156 3.42 -9.32 25.73
CA LEU A 156 3.36 -8.77 27.07
C LEU A 156 2.39 -7.59 27.07
N VAL A 157 1.30 -7.70 27.84
CA VAL A 157 0.29 -6.64 27.99
C VAL A 157 0.46 -5.97 29.35
N VAL A 158 0.67 -4.66 29.34
CA VAL A 158 0.83 -3.82 30.53
C VAL A 158 -0.33 -2.86 30.63
N ASP A 159 -1.09 -2.94 31.70
CA ASP A 159 -2.16 -2.00 32.05
C ASP A 159 -1.57 -0.72 32.65
N LEU A 160 -1.96 0.43 32.10
CA LEU A 160 -1.50 1.75 32.53
C LEU A 160 -2.56 2.52 33.33
N ALA A 161 -3.73 1.93 33.60
CA ALA A 161 -4.77 2.49 34.46
C ALA A 161 -5.19 3.94 34.13
N GLY A 162 -5.07 4.35 32.85
CA GLY A 162 -5.40 5.71 32.42
C GLY A 162 -4.34 6.76 32.72
N THR A 163 -3.09 6.35 32.99
CA THR A 163 -1.94 7.24 33.21
C THR A 163 -1.79 8.21 32.02
N THR A 164 -1.57 9.49 32.31
CA THR A 164 -1.47 10.53 31.29
C THR A 164 -0.02 10.74 30.87
N ALA A 165 0.28 10.55 29.59
CA ALA A 165 1.63 10.75 29.06
C ALA A 165 1.61 11.13 27.58
N ARG A 166 2.72 11.73 27.12
CA ARG A 166 3.01 11.95 25.70
C ARG A 166 4.09 11.00 25.18
N TYR A 167 5.04 10.63 26.03
CA TYR A 167 6.14 9.76 25.67
C TYR A 167 6.05 8.44 26.42
N VAL A 168 6.35 7.36 25.72
CA VAL A 168 6.52 6.02 26.28
C VAL A 168 7.94 5.56 25.95
N ARG A 169 8.65 5.01 26.94
CA ARG A 169 10.00 4.46 26.79
C ARG A 169 10.02 3.04 27.32
N ILE A 170 10.55 2.11 26.53
CA ILE A 170 10.92 0.77 26.98
C ILE A 170 12.42 0.74 27.17
N GLN A 171 12.87 0.31 28.34
CA GLN A 171 14.28 0.29 28.73
C GLN A 171 14.65 -1.06 29.32
N LEU A 172 15.89 -1.52 29.10
CA LEU A 172 16.42 -2.68 29.81
C LEU A 172 17.49 -2.25 30.82
N PRO A 173 17.40 -2.63 32.10
CA PRO A 173 18.43 -2.28 33.06
C PRO A 173 19.72 -3.10 32.86
N GLY A 174 20.86 -2.45 33.03
CA GLY A 174 22.20 -3.03 32.94
C GLY A 174 22.79 -3.04 31.53
N LYS A 175 23.97 -3.66 31.40
CA LYS A 175 24.73 -3.72 30.16
C LYS A 175 24.19 -4.78 29.20
N THR A 176 23.42 -4.37 28.20
CA THR A 176 22.76 -5.28 27.25
C THR A 176 22.43 -4.59 25.93
N CYS A 177 21.70 -5.26 25.04
CA CYS A 177 21.07 -4.66 23.87
C CYS A 177 19.55 -4.76 24.04
N LEU A 178 18.80 -3.77 23.54
CA LEU A 178 17.35 -3.83 23.42
C LEU A 178 16.98 -4.14 21.97
N HIS A 179 16.12 -5.14 21.79
CA HIS A 179 15.48 -5.46 20.53
C HIS A 179 14.10 -6.04 20.81
N LEU A 180 13.10 -5.57 20.09
CA LEU A 180 11.72 -6.05 20.17
C LEU A 180 11.17 -6.19 18.75
N ASP A 181 10.10 -6.96 18.60
CA ASP A 181 9.39 -7.13 17.33
C ASP A 181 8.54 -5.88 17.07
N GLU A 182 7.63 -5.56 17.98
CA GLU A 182 6.67 -4.45 17.84
C GLU A 182 6.21 -3.94 19.22
N VAL A 183 5.84 -2.67 19.31
CA VAL A 183 5.26 -2.02 20.49
C VAL A 183 4.00 -1.27 20.10
N GLU A 184 2.86 -1.66 20.65
CA GLU A 184 1.58 -1.00 20.46
C GLU A 184 1.18 -0.25 21.75
N VAL A 185 0.76 1.01 21.61
CA VAL A 185 0.26 1.82 22.72
C VAL A 185 -1.20 2.14 22.47
N TYR A 186 -2.07 2.00 23.48
CA TYR A 186 -3.51 2.24 23.35
C TYR A 186 -3.98 3.38 24.25
N GLU A 187 -4.85 4.25 23.73
CA GLU A 187 -5.56 5.28 24.49
C GLU A 187 -6.84 4.70 25.13
N VAL A 188 -7.23 5.21 26.30
CA VAL A 188 -8.48 4.82 26.98
C VAL A 188 -9.67 4.99 26.02
N GLY A 189 -10.45 3.93 25.85
CA GLY A 189 -11.62 3.88 24.97
C GLY A 189 -11.35 3.45 23.52
N PHE A 190 -10.08 3.41 23.07
CA PHE A 190 -9.73 2.97 21.72
C PHE A 190 -9.59 1.44 21.58
N TYR A 191 -9.17 0.75 22.63
CA TYR A 191 -9.04 -0.72 22.62
C TYR A 191 -10.39 -1.42 22.39
N THR A 192 -11.48 -0.85 22.91
CA THR A 192 -12.80 -1.49 22.94
C THR A 192 -13.62 -1.38 21.66
N GLU A 193 -13.36 -0.39 20.78
CA GLU A 193 -14.21 -0.14 19.59
C GLU A 193 -13.53 -0.45 18.25
N THR A 194 -12.19 -0.45 18.16
CA THR A 194 -11.48 -0.66 16.88
C THR A 194 -10.23 -1.52 16.95
N ASN A 195 -9.74 -1.88 18.15
CA ASN A 195 -8.47 -2.59 18.37
C ASN A 195 -7.27 -1.95 17.63
N ARG A 196 -7.25 -0.62 17.51
CA ARG A 196 -6.17 0.14 16.86
C ARG A 196 -5.33 0.86 17.90
N SER A 197 -4.01 0.71 17.79
CA SER A 197 -3.03 1.45 18.59
C SER A 197 -2.97 2.92 18.16
N VAL A 198 -2.28 3.74 18.97
CA VAL A 198 -2.04 5.15 18.69
C VAL A 198 -1.16 5.29 17.44
N GLU A 199 -1.66 5.96 16.41
CA GLU A 199 -0.92 6.22 15.17
C GLU A 199 0.21 7.24 15.38
N SER A 200 1.40 6.76 15.75
CA SER A 200 2.63 7.56 15.74
C SER A 200 3.79 6.81 15.10
N ASP A 201 4.56 7.57 14.34
CA ASP A 201 5.77 7.21 13.63
C ASP A 201 7.02 7.88 14.22
N LEU A 202 6.87 8.60 15.33
CA LEU A 202 7.92 9.40 15.96
C LEU A 202 8.67 8.59 17.03
N ALA A 203 9.23 7.46 16.61
CA ALA A 203 10.08 6.63 17.45
C ALA A 203 11.57 6.99 17.33
N THR A 204 12.32 6.79 18.41
CA THR A 204 13.79 6.88 18.45
C THR A 204 14.32 5.91 19.52
N GLN A 205 15.63 5.73 19.57
CA GLN A 205 16.30 4.80 20.49
C GLN A 205 17.66 5.33 20.95
N SER A 206 18.24 4.72 21.97
CA SER A 206 19.51 5.15 22.57
C SER A 206 20.71 5.09 21.62
N SER A 207 20.77 4.07 20.75
CA SER A 207 21.88 3.84 19.84
C SER A 207 21.51 2.93 18.67
N THR A 208 22.37 2.83 17.66
CA THR A 208 22.24 1.89 16.54
C THR A 208 23.40 0.90 16.51
N CYS A 209 23.23 -0.25 15.86
CA CYS A 209 24.28 -1.26 15.72
C CYS A 209 24.35 -1.85 14.30
N GLU A 210 25.21 -2.85 14.08
CA GLU A 210 25.34 -3.55 12.80
C GLU A 210 24.07 -4.32 12.36
N TYR A 211 23.16 -4.59 13.30
CA TYR A 211 21.86 -5.25 13.05
C TYR A 211 20.71 -4.25 12.84
N SER A 212 20.96 -2.95 12.96
CA SER A 212 19.96 -1.91 12.73
C SER A 212 19.58 -1.84 11.25
N THR A 213 18.28 -1.68 10.98
CA THR A 213 17.73 -1.63 9.64
C THR A 213 16.97 -0.33 9.41
N ARG A 214 16.81 0.06 8.14
CA ARG A 214 15.98 1.22 7.79
C ARG A 214 14.53 0.76 7.72
N SER A 215 13.78 0.96 8.79
CA SER A 215 12.36 0.66 8.85
C SER A 215 11.56 1.87 8.37
N LEU A 216 10.52 1.62 7.56
CA LEU A 216 9.58 2.67 7.17
C LEU A 216 8.46 2.67 8.21
N PRO A 217 8.04 3.83 8.73
CA PRO A 217 6.90 3.88 9.62
C PRO A 217 5.63 3.26 9.01
N ALA A 218 4.77 2.70 9.86
CA ALA A 218 3.47 2.14 9.50
C ALA A 218 2.55 3.19 8.85
N HIS A 219 2.69 3.46 7.56
CA HIS A 219 1.63 4.13 6.79
C HIS A 219 0.54 3.15 6.32
N ASN A 220 0.56 1.87 6.74
CA ASN A 220 -0.19 0.80 6.09
C ASN A 220 -1.28 0.09 6.93
N SER A 221 -1.69 0.61 8.08
CA SER A 221 -2.77 0.00 8.89
C SER A 221 -4.12 0.74 8.82
N GLY A 222 -4.19 1.87 8.12
CA GLY A 222 -5.44 2.64 7.92
C GLY A 222 -6.20 2.24 6.65
N PRO A 223 -7.52 2.56 6.53
CA PRO A 223 -8.19 2.55 5.23
C PRO A 223 -7.37 3.41 4.26
N PRO A 224 -7.34 3.09 2.94
CA PRO A 224 -6.46 3.75 1.99
C PRO A 224 -6.65 5.26 2.10
N ILE A 225 -5.63 5.95 2.62
CA ILE A 225 -5.57 7.39 2.59
C ILE A 225 -5.46 7.73 1.10
N LEU A 226 -6.59 8.11 0.49
CA LEU A 226 -6.52 8.90 -0.73
C LEU A 226 -5.58 10.06 -0.42
N PRO A 227 -4.53 10.30 -1.22
CA PRO A 227 -3.40 11.10 -0.80
C PRO A 227 -3.85 12.50 -0.44
N THR A 228 -3.89 12.81 0.86
CA THR A 228 -3.97 14.17 1.34
C THR A 228 -2.60 14.80 1.17
N THR A 229 -2.37 15.33 -0.03
CA THR A 229 -1.63 16.58 -0.33
C THR A 229 -0.21 16.80 0.20
N LYS A 230 0.45 15.89 0.93
CA LYS A 230 1.90 15.97 1.14
C LYS A 230 2.61 15.27 -0.03
N ARG A 231 3.10 16.08 -0.98
CA ARG A 231 4.03 15.63 -2.02
C ARG A 231 5.24 14.98 -1.35
N VAL A 232 5.51 13.73 -1.66
CA VAL A 232 6.84 13.14 -1.44
C VAL A 232 7.83 13.95 -2.28
N GLU A 233 8.85 14.53 -1.65
CA GLU A 233 9.90 15.26 -2.36
C GLU A 233 10.87 14.26 -3.02
N GLY A 234 10.98 14.31 -4.36
CA GLY A 234 11.93 13.53 -5.15
C GLY A 234 11.35 12.35 -5.93
N TYR A 235 12.22 11.52 -6.51
CA TYR A 235 11.87 10.37 -7.36
C TYR A 235 12.50 9.06 -6.86
N ALA A 236 11.73 7.96 -6.82
CA ALA A 236 12.17 6.66 -6.32
C ALA A 236 13.05 5.88 -7.30
N THR A 237 13.95 6.59 -8.00
CA THR A 237 14.70 6.07 -9.15
C THR A 237 15.60 4.89 -8.76
N SER A 238 16.32 4.96 -7.64
CA SER A 238 17.21 3.87 -7.18
C SER A 238 16.44 2.59 -6.84
N VAL A 239 15.28 2.72 -6.18
CA VAL A 239 14.42 1.57 -5.83
C VAL A 239 13.80 0.97 -7.08
N ALA A 240 13.34 1.81 -8.01
CA ALA A 240 12.85 1.35 -9.30
C ALA A 240 13.94 0.59 -10.09
N ILE A 241 15.18 1.09 -10.11
CA ILE A 241 16.32 0.38 -10.72
C ILE A 241 16.53 -0.99 -10.07
N GLN A 242 16.58 -1.07 -8.75
CA GLN A 242 16.79 -2.34 -8.04
C GLN A 242 15.72 -3.37 -8.41
N ARG A 243 14.44 -2.98 -8.36
CA ARG A 243 13.32 -3.86 -8.75
C ARG A 243 13.37 -4.22 -10.24
N GLY A 244 13.74 -3.26 -11.10
CA GLY A 244 13.92 -3.48 -12.52
C GLY A 244 15.00 -4.50 -12.84
N LEU A 245 16.14 -4.47 -12.15
CA LEU A 245 17.21 -5.45 -12.31
C LEU A 245 16.81 -6.84 -11.82
N LEU A 246 15.99 -6.94 -10.76
CA LEU A 246 15.41 -8.22 -10.33
C LEU A 246 14.46 -8.81 -11.40
N LEU A 247 13.58 -7.97 -11.96
CA LEU A 247 12.72 -8.36 -13.08
C LEU A 247 13.54 -8.81 -14.29
N ALA A 248 14.59 -8.06 -14.65
CA ALA A 248 15.47 -8.43 -15.75
C ALA A 248 16.11 -9.81 -15.52
N GLY A 249 16.58 -10.08 -14.30
CA GLY A 249 17.14 -11.39 -13.94
C GLY A 249 16.15 -12.55 -14.14
N ASP A 250 14.90 -12.40 -13.68
CA ASP A 250 13.85 -13.40 -13.89
C ASP A 250 13.52 -13.59 -15.39
N LEU A 251 13.41 -12.49 -16.15
CA LEU A 251 13.12 -12.55 -17.59
C LEU A 251 14.26 -13.19 -18.40
N MET A 252 15.52 -12.89 -18.06
CA MET A 252 16.68 -13.51 -18.70
C MET A 252 16.74 -15.02 -18.42
N GLN A 253 16.39 -15.47 -17.21
CA GLN A 253 16.27 -16.90 -16.90
C GLN A 253 15.19 -17.60 -17.73
N ARG A 254 14.19 -16.84 -18.18
CA ARG A 254 13.12 -17.31 -19.09
C ARG A 254 13.47 -17.18 -20.57
N GLY A 255 14.68 -16.73 -20.92
CA GLY A 255 15.14 -16.60 -22.30
C GLY A 255 14.68 -15.34 -23.02
N VAL A 256 14.20 -14.32 -22.30
CA VAL A 256 13.81 -13.03 -22.87
C VAL A 256 15.04 -12.13 -23.02
N ASP A 257 15.24 -11.53 -24.21
CA ASP A 257 16.27 -10.52 -24.40
C ASP A 257 15.81 -9.16 -23.85
N VAL A 258 16.46 -8.74 -22.77
CA VAL A 258 16.25 -7.44 -22.08
C VAL A 258 17.56 -6.64 -21.98
N GLY A 259 18.53 -6.94 -22.84
CA GLY A 259 19.87 -6.36 -22.75
C GLY A 259 19.90 -4.84 -22.91
N ALA A 260 18.99 -4.26 -23.69
CA ALA A 260 18.89 -2.81 -23.88
C ALA A 260 18.35 -2.10 -22.63
N GLU A 261 17.35 -2.68 -21.99
CA GLU A 261 16.74 -2.18 -20.76
C GLU A 261 17.73 -2.29 -19.59
N VAL A 262 18.44 -3.41 -19.46
CA VAL A 262 19.49 -3.58 -18.44
C VAL A 262 20.58 -2.52 -18.58
N LYS A 263 21.07 -2.27 -19.80
CA LYS A 263 22.06 -1.20 -20.07
C LYS A 263 21.52 0.17 -19.68
N THR A 264 20.24 0.44 -19.95
CA THR A 264 19.57 1.69 -19.54
C THR A 264 19.56 1.83 -18.02
N LEU A 265 19.13 0.79 -17.30
CA LEU A 265 19.10 0.80 -15.83
C LEU A 265 20.48 1.00 -15.21
N GLN A 266 21.50 0.32 -15.74
CA GLN A 266 22.89 0.45 -15.27
C GLN A 266 23.48 1.84 -15.53
N LYS A 267 23.21 2.41 -16.71
CA LYS A 267 23.64 3.78 -17.06
C LYS A 267 23.04 4.81 -16.10
N VAL A 268 21.73 4.74 -15.85
CA VAL A 268 21.07 5.64 -14.90
C VAL A 268 21.61 5.43 -13.48
N ALA A 269 21.83 4.17 -13.06
CA ALA A 269 22.44 3.87 -11.77
C ALA A 269 23.84 4.49 -11.60
N GLN A 270 24.65 4.50 -12.67
CA GLN A 270 25.97 5.14 -12.65
C GLN A 270 25.87 6.66 -12.55
N GLN A 271 24.92 7.29 -13.25
CA GLN A 271 24.69 8.73 -13.19
C GLN A 271 24.26 9.17 -11.79
N LEU A 272 23.43 8.38 -11.11
CA LEU A 272 23.01 8.65 -9.72
C LEU A 272 24.13 8.52 -8.68
N ARG A 273 25.24 7.83 -9.00
CA ARG A 273 26.40 7.70 -8.09
C ARG A 273 27.38 8.88 -8.18
N GLN A 274 27.27 9.72 -9.20
CA GLN A 274 28.16 10.87 -9.34
C GLN A 274 27.69 12.01 -8.44
N PRO A 275 28.57 12.61 -7.61
CA PRO A 275 28.22 13.75 -6.78
C PRO A 275 27.92 14.95 -7.69
N THR A 276 26.63 15.20 -7.92
CA THR A 276 26.16 16.33 -8.73
C THR A 276 24.90 16.91 -8.09
N ASP A 277 24.84 18.25 -8.02
CA ASP A 277 23.61 19.00 -7.72
C ASP A 277 22.72 18.94 -8.97
N MET A 278 22.11 17.77 -9.20
CA MET A 278 21.34 17.50 -10.41
C MET A 278 20.00 18.24 -10.36
N PRO A 279 19.68 19.09 -11.37
CA PRO A 279 18.40 19.78 -11.45
C PRO A 279 17.20 18.83 -11.38
N ASP A 280 16.09 19.29 -10.78
CA ASP A 280 14.89 18.44 -10.61
C ASP A 280 14.37 17.86 -11.92
N HIS A 281 14.38 18.66 -12.99
CA HIS A 281 14.00 18.23 -14.33
C HIS A 281 14.81 17.01 -14.77
N ASP A 282 16.12 17.00 -14.53
CA ASP A 282 16.99 15.90 -14.98
C ASP A 282 16.77 14.66 -14.13
N ARG A 283 16.59 14.82 -12.81
CA ARG A 283 16.21 13.71 -11.91
C ARG A 283 14.88 13.08 -12.34
N ARG A 284 13.91 13.89 -12.77
CA ARG A 284 12.62 13.44 -13.32
C ARG A 284 12.80 12.65 -14.61
N GLN A 285 13.65 13.13 -15.52
CA GLN A 285 13.92 12.43 -16.77
C GLN A 285 14.59 11.07 -16.53
N LEU A 286 15.55 10.99 -15.60
CA LEU A 286 16.15 9.72 -15.19
C LEU A 286 15.12 8.75 -14.62
N TYR A 287 14.18 9.26 -13.81
CA TYR A 287 13.08 8.45 -13.29
C TYR A 287 12.22 7.87 -14.42
N PHE A 288 11.83 8.68 -15.41
CA PHE A 288 11.05 8.21 -16.56
C PHE A 288 11.80 7.23 -17.45
N GLN A 289 13.11 7.40 -17.65
CA GLN A 289 13.93 6.43 -18.39
C GLN A 289 13.88 5.05 -17.72
N VAL A 290 14.03 5.01 -16.39
CA VAL A 290 13.94 3.76 -15.61
C VAL A 290 12.54 3.16 -15.70
N ARG A 291 11.48 3.97 -15.55
CA ARG A 291 10.09 3.50 -15.63
C ARG A 291 9.73 2.94 -16.99
N ARG A 292 10.20 3.55 -18.08
CA ARG A 292 10.03 3.05 -19.46
C ARG A 292 10.74 1.71 -19.65
N ALA A 293 11.99 1.59 -19.21
CA ALA A 293 12.74 0.33 -19.29
C ALA A 293 12.01 -0.80 -18.54
N ILE A 294 11.52 -0.54 -17.33
CA ILE A 294 10.77 -1.51 -16.53
C ILE A 294 9.44 -1.89 -17.22
N ARG A 295 8.73 -0.91 -17.77
CA ARG A 295 7.49 -1.15 -18.52
C ARG A 295 7.74 -2.08 -19.71
N ASN A 296 8.76 -1.80 -20.52
CA ASN A 296 9.12 -2.62 -21.67
C ASN A 296 9.43 -4.07 -21.25
N MET A 297 10.28 -4.24 -20.24
CA MET A 297 10.57 -5.57 -19.69
C MET A 297 9.31 -6.29 -19.18
N SER A 298 8.43 -5.57 -18.47
CA SER A 298 7.19 -6.15 -17.93
C SER A 298 6.26 -6.64 -19.05
N LEU A 299 6.16 -5.90 -20.15
CA LEU A 299 5.33 -6.26 -21.30
C LEU A 299 5.96 -7.36 -22.19
N SER A 300 7.28 -7.55 -22.11
CA SER A 300 8.00 -8.66 -22.75
C SER A 300 7.95 -9.96 -21.95
N ASN A 301 7.19 -10.01 -20.85
CA ASN A 301 7.09 -11.22 -20.04
C ASN A 301 6.31 -12.32 -20.80
N PRO A 302 6.88 -13.54 -20.98
CA PRO A 302 6.25 -14.61 -21.73
C PRO A 302 4.98 -15.18 -21.07
N LEU A 303 4.71 -14.84 -19.80
CA LEU A 303 3.42 -15.15 -19.15
C LEU A 303 2.27 -14.28 -19.63
N LEU A 304 2.59 -13.17 -20.31
CA LEU A 304 1.62 -12.37 -21.04
C LEU A 304 1.61 -12.91 -22.48
N ASP A 305 0.98 -14.05 -22.72
CA ASP A 305 0.91 -14.74 -24.02
C ASP A 305 -0.43 -14.50 -24.76
N PHE A 306 -1.15 -13.44 -24.39
CA PHE A 306 -2.46 -13.07 -24.92
C PHE A 306 -2.44 -11.67 -25.56
N ASP A 307 -3.23 -11.40 -26.60
CA ASP A 307 -3.18 -10.10 -27.29
C ASP A 307 -4.07 -9.04 -26.63
N ASP A 308 -5.15 -9.48 -25.98
CA ASP A 308 -6.23 -8.64 -25.49
C ASP A 308 -6.43 -8.76 -23.99
N LEU A 309 -6.73 -7.64 -23.33
CA LEU A 309 -7.09 -7.57 -21.92
C LEU A 309 -8.58 -7.29 -21.76
N LEU A 310 -9.33 -8.27 -21.25
CA LEU A 310 -10.71 -8.07 -20.80
C LEU A 310 -10.72 -7.59 -19.34
N PHE A 311 -11.39 -6.46 -19.07
CA PHE A 311 -11.58 -5.97 -17.71
C PHE A 311 -12.89 -5.21 -17.54
N VAL A 312 -13.30 -5.04 -16.29
CA VAL A 312 -14.43 -4.19 -15.91
C VAL A 312 -13.92 -2.89 -15.33
N LYS A 313 -14.37 -1.78 -15.90
CA LYS A 313 -14.29 -0.47 -15.23
C LYS A 313 -15.56 -0.28 -14.43
N ARG A 314 -15.45 0.06 -13.15
CA ARG A 314 -16.59 0.24 -12.25
C ARG A 314 -16.44 1.48 -11.39
N HIS A 315 -17.58 2.04 -10.98
CA HIS A 315 -17.62 2.97 -9.87
C HIS A 315 -17.83 2.20 -8.56
N PRO A 316 -17.17 2.59 -7.46
CA PRO A 316 -17.51 2.09 -6.14
C PRO A 316 -19.01 2.29 -5.84
N SER A 317 -19.64 1.34 -5.14
CA SER A 317 -21.02 1.46 -4.69
C SER A 317 -21.21 2.69 -3.79
N ALA A 318 -22.41 3.24 -3.75
CA ALA A 318 -22.73 4.38 -2.90
C ALA A 318 -22.63 4.05 -1.39
N TYR A 319 -22.74 2.77 -1.05
CA TYR A 319 -22.62 2.24 0.30
C TYR A 319 -21.63 1.07 0.31
N ALA A 320 -20.68 1.09 1.25
CA ALA A 320 -19.61 0.11 1.34
C ALA A 320 -19.96 -1.00 2.33
N HIS A 321 -20.61 -2.06 1.84
CA HIS A 321 -20.90 -3.29 2.59
C HIS A 321 -20.58 -4.51 1.72
N MET A 322 -20.14 -5.62 2.33
CA MET A 322 -19.59 -6.79 1.62
C MET A 322 -20.54 -7.43 0.59
N SER A 323 -21.85 -7.35 0.84
CA SER A 323 -22.91 -7.83 -0.06
C SER A 323 -23.30 -6.80 -1.12
N ASP A 324 -23.25 -5.52 -0.75
CA ASP A 324 -23.89 -4.43 -1.49
C ASP A 324 -23.10 -4.00 -2.72
N GLN A 325 -21.86 -4.48 -2.84
CA GLN A 325 -21.06 -4.41 -4.06
C GLN A 325 -21.60 -5.31 -5.19
N TYR A 326 -22.47 -6.28 -4.89
CA TYR A 326 -23.03 -7.22 -5.87
C TYR A 326 -24.46 -6.89 -6.29
N TYR A 327 -25.22 -6.19 -5.44
CA TYR A 327 -26.59 -5.82 -5.76
C TYR A 327 -26.66 -4.48 -6.50
N GLY A 328 -27.57 -4.38 -7.47
CA GLY A 328 -27.85 -3.13 -8.16
C GLY A 328 -28.40 -2.05 -7.23
N TRP A 329 -28.88 -2.42 -6.03
CA TRP A 329 -29.45 -1.50 -5.04
C TRP A 329 -28.58 -0.27 -4.86
N TRP A 330 -27.36 -0.42 -4.36
CA TRP A 330 -26.45 0.69 -4.07
C TRP A 330 -25.49 0.99 -5.23
N SER A 331 -25.79 0.48 -6.42
CA SER A 331 -24.96 0.72 -7.59
C SER A 331 -24.97 2.20 -7.97
N ARG A 332 -23.84 2.64 -8.52
CA ARG A 332 -23.73 3.92 -9.22
C ARG A 332 -23.62 3.63 -10.71
N PRO A 333 -24.36 4.34 -11.59
CA PRO A 333 -24.30 4.10 -13.02
C PRO A 333 -22.92 4.45 -13.56
N GLY A 334 -22.52 3.74 -14.62
CA GLY A 334 -21.30 4.01 -15.37
C GLY A 334 -20.18 3.02 -15.08
N GLY A 335 -19.20 3.01 -15.97
CA GLY A 335 -18.28 1.89 -16.11
C GLY A 335 -18.65 1.07 -17.35
N GLY A 336 -18.23 -0.18 -17.40
CA GLY A 336 -18.43 -1.04 -18.57
C GLY A 336 -17.53 -2.26 -18.57
N LEU A 337 -17.84 -3.20 -19.45
CA LEU A 337 -16.95 -4.28 -19.82
C LEU A 337 -16.11 -3.84 -21.02
N TYR A 338 -14.79 -3.88 -20.89
CA TYR A 338 -13.87 -3.36 -21.89
C TYR A 338 -12.88 -4.42 -22.35
N ILE A 339 -12.52 -4.37 -23.62
CA ILE A 339 -11.35 -5.03 -24.17
C ILE A 339 -10.31 -3.96 -24.49
N LEU A 340 -9.09 -4.15 -23.98
CA LEU A 340 -7.91 -3.38 -24.37
C LEU A 340 -7.04 -4.23 -25.28
N GLU A 341 -7.06 -3.87 -26.55
CA GLU A 341 -6.31 -4.47 -27.64
C GLU A 341 -4.98 -3.72 -27.78
N ASP A 342 -3.95 -4.37 -28.32
CA ASP A 342 -2.62 -3.78 -28.56
C ASP A 342 -1.97 -3.16 -27.31
N PHE A 343 -2.28 -3.67 -26.11
CA PHE A 343 -1.88 -3.09 -24.83
C PHE A 343 -0.36 -3.04 -24.59
N ARG A 344 0.40 -3.82 -25.37
CA ARG A 344 1.87 -3.83 -25.36
C ARG A 344 2.48 -2.69 -26.16
N THR A 345 1.70 -2.04 -27.02
CA THR A 345 2.18 -0.99 -27.93
C THR A 345 1.97 0.40 -27.33
N ASP A 346 2.47 1.42 -28.01
CA ASP A 346 2.20 2.82 -27.70
C ASP A 346 0.82 3.31 -28.20
N HIS A 347 0.06 2.45 -28.88
CA HIS A 347 -1.23 2.77 -29.49
C HIS A 347 -2.31 1.76 -29.09
N PRO A 348 -2.59 1.57 -27.79
CA PRO A 348 -3.60 0.61 -27.37
C PRO A 348 -5.00 1.08 -27.78
N ASN A 349 -5.86 0.13 -28.13
CA ASN A 349 -7.26 0.38 -28.51
C ASN A 349 -8.21 -0.17 -27.43
N LEU A 350 -9.19 0.64 -27.03
CA LEU A 350 -10.10 0.33 -25.93
C LEU A 350 -11.51 0.26 -26.50
N ARG A 351 -12.11 -0.91 -26.43
CA ARG A 351 -13.46 -1.17 -26.94
C ARG A 351 -14.39 -1.53 -25.80
N CYS A 352 -15.47 -0.77 -25.64
CA CYS A 352 -16.53 -1.09 -24.69
C CYS A 352 -17.48 -2.11 -25.31
N LEU A 353 -17.68 -3.26 -24.66
CA LEU A 353 -18.60 -4.31 -25.12
C LEU A 353 -20.06 -4.04 -24.72
N THR A 354 -20.28 -3.10 -23.81
CA THR A 354 -21.57 -2.88 -23.16
C THR A 354 -22.06 -1.44 -23.33
N LEU A 355 -21.61 -0.75 -24.37
CA LEU A 355 -22.00 0.63 -24.63
C LEU A 355 -23.51 0.76 -24.88
N ASP A 356 -24.10 -0.26 -25.49
CA ASP A 356 -25.53 -0.29 -25.85
C ASP A 356 -26.43 -0.80 -24.71
N LEU A 357 -25.86 -1.23 -23.57
CA LEU A 357 -26.65 -1.62 -22.40
C LEU A 357 -27.16 -0.37 -21.65
N PRO A 358 -28.36 -0.43 -21.06
CA PRO A 358 -28.81 0.65 -20.17
C PRO A 358 -27.81 0.89 -19.03
N PRO A 359 -27.75 2.11 -18.47
CA PRO A 359 -26.89 2.40 -17.34
C PRO A 359 -27.09 1.38 -16.21
N GLY A 360 -25.99 0.87 -15.67
CA GLY A 360 -26.03 -0.19 -14.68
C GLY A 360 -24.64 -0.48 -14.13
N ASN A 361 -24.56 -1.58 -13.38
CA ASN A 361 -23.35 -2.10 -12.80
C ASN A 361 -23.01 -3.43 -13.47
N ILE A 362 -21.77 -3.57 -13.92
CA ILE A 362 -21.26 -4.81 -14.49
C ILE A 362 -20.24 -5.36 -13.52
N LEU A 363 -20.34 -6.65 -13.21
CA LEU A 363 -19.44 -7.32 -12.28
C LEU A 363 -18.99 -8.67 -12.84
N ARG A 364 -17.79 -9.08 -12.41
CA ARG A 364 -17.21 -10.42 -12.59
C ARG A 364 -17.40 -10.97 -14.02
N PRO A 365 -16.60 -10.51 -14.99
CA PRO A 365 -16.57 -11.18 -16.27
C PRO A 365 -15.83 -12.52 -16.11
N ASP A 366 -16.39 -13.55 -16.72
CA ASP A 366 -15.75 -14.84 -16.98
C ASP A 366 -15.69 -15.06 -18.49
N ILE A 367 -14.64 -15.73 -18.94
CA ILE A 367 -14.44 -16.05 -20.35
C ILE A 367 -14.64 -17.54 -20.59
N SER A 368 -15.24 -17.89 -21.73
CA SER A 368 -15.26 -19.28 -22.17
C SER A 368 -13.84 -19.80 -22.43
N HIS A 369 -13.66 -21.12 -22.41
CA HIS A 369 -12.34 -21.75 -22.59
C HIS A 369 -11.62 -21.36 -23.91
N ASP A 370 -12.38 -20.95 -24.92
CA ASP A 370 -11.90 -20.50 -26.23
C ASP A 370 -11.87 -18.96 -26.38
N ALA A 371 -12.15 -18.22 -25.29
CA ALA A 371 -12.23 -16.77 -25.23
C ALA A 371 -13.22 -16.10 -26.22
N ARG A 372 -14.15 -16.86 -26.82
CA ARG A 372 -15.13 -16.32 -27.79
C ARG A 372 -16.41 -15.79 -27.15
N LYS A 373 -16.66 -16.14 -25.89
CA LYS A 373 -17.84 -15.71 -25.13
C LYS A 373 -17.40 -15.13 -23.80
N VAL A 374 -18.05 -14.04 -23.42
CA VAL A 374 -17.94 -13.47 -22.08
C VAL A 374 -19.27 -13.65 -21.37
N LEU A 375 -19.22 -14.27 -20.20
CA LEU A 375 -20.32 -14.26 -19.24
C LEU A 375 -20.04 -13.14 -18.23
N PHE A 376 -21.02 -12.31 -17.95
CA PHE A 376 -20.86 -11.26 -16.94
C PHE A 376 -22.19 -11.04 -16.21
N SER A 377 -22.11 -10.55 -14.99
CA SER A 377 -23.29 -10.11 -14.26
C SER A 377 -23.57 -8.64 -14.54
N TYR A 378 -24.85 -8.32 -14.71
CA TYR A 378 -25.33 -6.97 -14.99
C TYR A 378 -26.56 -6.69 -14.16
N ALA A 379 -26.52 -5.61 -13.39
CA ALA A 379 -27.68 -5.08 -12.68
C ALA A 379 -27.94 -3.66 -13.20
N LYS A 380 -29.13 -3.43 -13.73
CA LYS A 380 -29.53 -2.13 -14.25
C LYS A 380 -29.67 -1.13 -13.11
N PHE A 381 -29.22 0.10 -13.38
CA PHE A 381 -29.34 1.19 -12.44
C PHE A 381 -30.75 1.81 -12.51
N TYR A 382 -31.38 1.96 -11.35
CA TYR A 382 -32.66 2.61 -11.20
C TYR A 382 -32.53 3.86 -10.33
N PRO A 383 -32.78 5.06 -10.88
CA PRO A 383 -32.84 6.28 -10.09
C PRO A 383 -33.86 6.13 -8.96
N GLY A 384 -33.46 6.43 -7.72
CA GLY A 384 -34.34 6.38 -6.56
C GLY A 384 -34.41 5.04 -5.82
N LEU A 385 -33.84 3.96 -6.36
CA LEU A 385 -33.82 2.65 -5.69
C LEU A 385 -33.10 2.71 -4.32
N HIS A 386 -32.12 3.60 -4.17
CA HIS A 386 -31.46 3.89 -2.88
C HIS A 386 -32.42 4.29 -1.77
N GLY A 387 -33.54 4.93 -2.13
CA GLY A 387 -34.54 5.42 -1.21
C GLY A 387 -35.57 4.37 -0.77
N GLU A 388 -35.62 3.21 -1.43
CA GLU A 388 -36.51 2.12 -1.03
C GLU A 388 -36.01 1.49 0.28
N LYS A 389 -36.89 1.42 1.29
CA LYS A 389 -36.54 1.02 2.66
C LYS A 389 -36.84 -0.45 2.92
N ASN A 390 -37.82 -1.04 2.22
CA ASN A 390 -38.23 -2.42 2.41
C ASN A 390 -37.63 -3.33 1.33
N LYS A 391 -36.36 -3.71 1.53
CA LYS A 391 -35.60 -4.60 0.65
C LYS A 391 -36.11 -6.05 0.60
N LEU A 392 -36.94 -6.46 1.56
CA LEU A 392 -37.42 -7.83 1.68
C LEU A 392 -38.64 -8.09 0.79
N ASP A 393 -39.35 -7.03 0.41
CA ASP A 393 -40.46 -7.11 -0.52
C ASP A 393 -39.95 -6.99 -1.96
N LYS A 394 -39.78 -8.15 -2.60
CA LYS A 394 -39.32 -8.25 -3.99
C LYS A 394 -40.25 -7.54 -4.98
N GLY A 395 -41.49 -7.22 -4.61
CA GLY A 395 -42.41 -6.46 -5.47
C GLY A 395 -42.01 -4.98 -5.63
N ASN A 396 -41.25 -4.42 -4.69
CA ASN A 396 -40.84 -3.01 -4.72
C ASN A 396 -39.58 -2.76 -5.55
N ILE A 397 -39.04 -3.82 -6.17
CA ILE A 397 -37.67 -3.86 -6.69
C ILE A 397 -37.71 -4.46 -8.08
N PRO A 398 -37.24 -3.76 -9.12
CA PRO A 398 -37.13 -4.34 -10.46
C PRO A 398 -36.25 -5.59 -10.44
N GLU A 399 -36.68 -6.65 -11.13
CA GLU A 399 -35.95 -7.92 -11.17
C GLU A 399 -34.54 -7.77 -11.76
N ASP A 400 -34.38 -6.90 -12.76
CA ASP A 400 -33.10 -6.58 -13.39
C ASP A 400 -32.23 -5.60 -12.58
N ALA A 401 -32.62 -5.26 -11.34
CA ALA A 401 -31.80 -4.53 -10.37
C ALA A 401 -31.04 -5.45 -9.40
N PHE A 402 -31.16 -6.78 -9.54
CA PHE A 402 -30.51 -7.78 -8.68
C PHE A 402 -29.30 -8.46 -9.31
#